data_AF-A0A3A8R1Z5-F1
#
_entry.id   AF-A0A3A8R1Z5-F1
#
_cell.length_a   1.000
_cell.length_b   1.000
_cell.length_c   1.000
_cell.angle_alpha   90.00
_cell.angle_beta   90.00
_cell.angle_gamma   90.00
#
_symmetry.space_group_name_H-M   'P 1'
#
loop_
_entity.id
_entity.type
_entity.pdbx_description
1 polymer ?
#
loop_
_entity_poly.entity_id
_entity_poly.type
_entity_poly.pdbx_seq_one_letter_code
_entity_poly.pdbx_strand_id
1 'polypeptide(L)'
;MSGFKGGDTAALKEIGFRVQVAIGMPGLKPGPVSEFVSAGLGPDEALEIDCSDIFKISGVDARFLKGFVVIEAEGTELDVVAVYSAAGRDGPITTMHTERVRPRRREERVGKA
;
A
#
# COMPACT_ATOMS: atom_id res chain seq x y z
N MET A 1 -10.48 47.73 -15.59
CA MET A 1 -9.37 46.86 -15.17
C MET A 1 -9.85 45.43 -15.20
N SER A 2 -9.33 44.65 -16.14
CA SER A 2 -9.39 43.19 -16.19
C SER A 2 -8.98 42.63 -14.82
N GLY A 3 -9.72 41.69 -14.24
CA GLY A 3 -9.69 40.31 -14.68
C GLY A 3 -8.83 39.50 -13.71
N PHE A 4 -9.47 38.83 -12.77
CA PHE A 4 -8.99 37.57 -12.22
C PHE A 4 -10.21 36.65 -12.19
N LYS A 5 -10.52 36.02 -13.33
CA LYS A 5 -11.40 34.85 -13.32
C LYS A 5 -10.64 33.82 -12.50
N GLY A 6 -11.12 33.57 -11.29
CA GLY A 6 -10.64 32.50 -10.45
C GLY A 6 -10.52 31.25 -11.31
N GLY A 7 -9.29 30.79 -11.48
CA GLY A 7 -8.99 29.59 -12.22
C GLY A 7 -9.80 28.45 -11.64
N ASP A 8 -10.23 27.56 -12.53
CA ASP A 8 -10.84 26.29 -12.24
C ASP A 8 -10.08 25.62 -11.07
N THR A 9 -10.59 25.76 -9.85
CA THR A 9 -10.11 24.96 -8.72
C THR A 9 -10.58 23.57 -9.04
N ALA A 10 -9.72 22.78 -9.70
CA ALA A 10 -9.90 21.35 -9.82
C ALA A 10 -10.29 20.86 -8.43
N ALA A 11 -11.55 20.43 -8.27
CA ALA A 11 -12.04 19.94 -7.00
C ALA A 11 -11.10 18.82 -6.60
N LEU A 12 -10.34 19.03 -5.52
CA LEU A 12 -9.32 18.09 -5.10
C LEU A 12 -10.06 16.78 -4.75
N LYS A 13 -9.84 15.75 -5.56
CA LYS A 13 -10.60 14.51 -5.53
C LYS A 13 -9.87 13.50 -4.64
N GLU A 14 -10.60 12.88 -3.73
CA GLU A 14 -10.11 11.73 -2.98
C GLU A 14 -9.71 10.59 -3.93
N ILE A 15 -8.54 10.00 -3.70
CA ILE A 15 -8.04 8.85 -4.45
C ILE A 15 -8.38 7.59 -3.67
N GLY A 16 -9.35 6.83 -4.17
CA GLY A 16 -9.67 5.51 -3.66
C GLY A 16 -8.70 4.44 -4.18
N PHE A 17 -8.32 3.51 -3.31
CA PHE A 17 -7.50 2.36 -3.64
C PHE A 17 -7.84 1.18 -2.72
N ARG A 18 -7.27 0.01 -3.01
CA ARG A 18 -7.49 -1.21 -2.22
C ARG A 18 -6.18 -1.90 -1.85
N VAL A 19 -6.18 -2.55 -0.71
CA VAL A 19 -5.01 -3.23 -0.13
C VAL A 19 -5.34 -4.69 0.17
N GLN A 20 -4.42 -5.60 -0.15
CA GLN A 20 -4.46 -6.99 0.31
C GLN A 20 -3.07 -7.44 0.78
N VAL A 21 -3.04 -8.55 1.53
CA VAL A 21 -1.81 -9.18 2.02
C VAL A 21 -1.69 -10.57 1.39
N ALA A 22 -0.58 -10.81 0.69
CA ALA A 22 -0.24 -12.11 0.11
C ALA A 22 0.89 -12.76 0.90
N ILE A 23 0.61 -13.85 1.63
CA ILE A 23 1.56 -14.51 2.51
C ILE A 23 2.37 -15.57 1.75
N GLY A 24 3.68 -15.64 2.02
CA GLY A 24 4.56 -16.70 1.52
C GLY A 24 4.90 -17.70 2.61
N MET A 25 4.84 -19.00 2.30
CA MET A 25 5.14 -20.07 3.25
C MET A 25 6.54 -20.68 3.02
N PRO A 26 7.20 -21.21 4.07
CA PRO A 26 8.48 -21.90 3.93
C PRO A 26 8.43 -23.06 2.94
N GLY A 27 9.56 -23.36 2.31
CA GLY A 27 9.69 -24.47 1.37
C GLY A 27 9.07 -24.20 -0.01
N LEU A 28 9.11 -22.94 -0.47
CA LEU A 28 8.64 -22.52 -1.79
C LEU A 28 7.12 -22.73 -1.99
N LYS A 29 6.34 -22.56 -0.92
CA LYS A 29 4.89 -22.77 -0.95
C LYS A 29 4.15 -21.44 -1.00
N PRO A 30 3.11 -21.31 -1.84
CA PRO A 30 2.20 -20.19 -1.75
C PRO A 30 1.46 -20.26 -0.40
N GLY A 31 1.26 -19.11 0.22
CA GLY A 31 0.41 -18.96 1.40
C GLY A 31 -0.95 -18.35 1.05
N PRO A 32 -1.78 -18.10 2.07
CA PRO A 32 -3.06 -17.44 1.89
C PRO A 32 -2.89 -16.01 1.35
N VAL A 33 -3.88 -15.57 0.58
CA VAL A 33 -4.03 -14.19 0.14
C VAL A 33 -5.32 -13.66 0.77
N SER A 34 -5.26 -12.50 1.42
CA SER A 34 -6.44 -11.88 2.00
C SER A 34 -7.38 -11.36 0.93
N GLU A 35 -8.63 -11.11 1.32
CA GLU A 35 -9.50 -10.24 0.53
C GLU A 35 -8.94 -8.81 0.49
N PHE A 36 -9.38 -8.04 -0.50
CA PHE A 36 -9.06 -6.63 -0.58
C PHE A 36 -9.88 -5.81 0.42
N VAL A 37 -9.22 -4.85 1.05
CA VAL A 37 -9.85 -3.82 1.90
C VAL A 37 -9.69 -2.46 1.22
N SER A 38 -10.77 -1.68 1.16
CA SER A 38 -10.76 -0.34 0.57
C SER A 38 -10.16 0.70 1.51
N ALA A 39 -9.43 1.66 0.94
CA ALA A 39 -8.90 2.83 1.61
C ALA A 39 -8.91 4.04 0.65
N GLY A 40 -8.69 5.23 1.19
CA GLY A 40 -8.71 6.47 0.43
C GLY A 40 -7.66 7.46 0.95
N LEU A 41 -7.21 8.34 0.06
CA LEU A 41 -6.39 9.49 0.40
C LEU A 41 -7.07 10.76 -0.11
N GLY A 42 -7.37 11.66 0.81
CA GLY A 42 -7.70 13.03 0.50
C GLY A 42 -6.49 13.81 -0.03
N PRO A 43 -6.71 15.07 -0.41
CA PRO A 43 -5.66 15.95 -0.90
C PRO A 43 -4.64 16.22 0.22
N ASP A 44 -3.36 16.07 -0.10
CA ASP A 44 -2.24 16.23 0.85
C ASP A 44 -2.27 15.28 2.07
N GLU A 45 -3.15 14.28 2.07
CA GLU A 45 -3.18 13.26 3.10
C GLU A 45 -2.11 12.19 2.87
N ALA A 46 -1.72 11.53 3.96
CA ALA A 46 -0.89 10.35 3.95
C ALA A 46 -1.49 9.32 4.90
N LEU A 47 -1.25 8.05 4.62
CA LEU A 47 -1.61 6.94 5.49
C LEU A 47 -0.43 5.99 5.65
N GLU A 48 -0.43 5.32 6.80
CA GLU A 48 0.53 4.27 7.12
C GLU A 48 -0.16 2.91 6.97
N ILE A 49 0.64 1.89 6.60
CA ILE A 49 0.25 0.49 6.69
C ILE A 49 1.33 -0.18 7.53
N ASP A 50 1.04 -0.39 8.82
CA ASP A 50 2.00 -0.94 9.77
C ASP A 50 1.83 -2.46 9.96
N CYS A 51 2.62 -3.05 10.86
CA CYS A 51 2.50 -4.46 11.19
C CYS A 51 1.09 -4.83 11.73
N SER A 52 0.49 -3.98 12.57
CA SER A 52 -0.84 -4.23 13.14
C SER A 52 -1.90 -4.31 12.05
N ASP A 53 -1.85 -3.40 11.08
CA ASP A 53 -2.78 -3.37 9.95
C ASP A 53 -2.60 -4.58 9.04
N ILE A 54 -1.35 -4.98 8.76
CA ILE A 54 -1.05 -6.19 7.99
C ILE A 54 -1.64 -7.43 8.69
N PHE A 55 -1.50 -7.56 10.02
CA PHE A 55 -2.09 -8.66 10.76
C PHE A 55 -3.62 -8.66 10.68
N LYS A 56 -4.26 -7.50 10.91
CA LYS A 56 -5.72 -7.35 10.80
C LYS A 56 -6.24 -7.72 9.41
N ILE A 57 -5.62 -7.18 8.35
CA ILE A 57 -6.02 -7.44 6.96
C ILE A 57 -5.82 -8.92 6.61
N SER A 58 -4.72 -9.53 7.06
CA SER A 58 -4.43 -10.94 6.79
C SER A 58 -5.40 -11.91 7.49
N GLY A 59 -5.97 -11.50 8.63
CA GLY A 59 -6.76 -12.38 9.49
C GLY A 59 -5.99 -13.55 10.11
N VAL A 60 -4.66 -13.56 10.00
CA VAL A 60 -3.81 -14.65 10.52
C VAL A 60 -3.32 -14.31 11.91
N ASP A 61 -3.56 -15.22 12.85
CA ASP A 61 -2.96 -15.18 14.19
C ASP A 61 -1.56 -15.82 14.15
N ALA A 62 -0.53 -15.00 13.97
CA ALA A 62 0.87 -15.43 13.96
C ALA A 62 1.77 -14.40 14.65
N ARG A 63 2.92 -14.83 15.15
CA ARG A 63 3.94 -13.92 15.70
C ARG A 63 4.77 -13.21 14.64
N PHE A 64 4.77 -13.74 13.42
CA PHE A 64 5.56 -13.22 12.31
C PHE A 64 4.92 -13.63 10.98
N LEU A 65 4.86 -12.69 10.04
CA LEU A 65 4.39 -12.91 8.67
C LEU A 65 5.47 -12.50 7.69
N LYS A 66 5.57 -13.23 6.58
CA LYS A 66 6.40 -12.88 5.43
C LYS A 66 5.55 -12.93 4.18
N GLY A 67 5.63 -11.90 3.36
CA GLY A 67 4.76 -11.78 2.19
C GLY A 67 4.91 -10.43 1.52
N PHE A 68 3.83 -10.03 0.84
CA PHE A 68 3.73 -8.76 0.14
C PHE A 68 2.44 -8.06 0.55
N VAL A 69 2.53 -6.75 0.76
CA VAL A 69 1.37 -5.85 0.71
C VAL A 69 1.17 -5.46 -0.75
N VAL A 70 -0.02 -5.68 -1.27
CA VAL A 70 -0.39 -5.32 -2.64
C VAL A 70 -1.39 -4.17 -2.57
N ILE A 71 -1.02 -3.05 -3.18
CA ILE A 71 -1.83 -1.85 -3.27
C ILE A 71 -2.27 -1.70 -4.72
N GLU A 72 -3.57 -1.52 -4.94
CA GLU A 72 -4.16 -1.34 -6.26
C GLU A 72 -5.01 -0.07 -6.28
N ALA A 73 -4.65 0.85 -7.17
CA ALA A 73 -5.37 2.08 -7.44
C ALA A 73 -5.74 2.12 -8.93
N GLU A 74 -6.96 2.54 -9.23
CA GLU A 74 -7.45 2.64 -10.60
C GLU A 74 -7.24 4.04 -11.14
N GLY A 75 -6.57 4.15 -12.30
CA GLY A 75 -6.44 5.40 -13.05
C GLY A 75 -5.53 6.48 -12.43
N THR A 76 -4.93 6.25 -11.27
CA THR A 76 -3.99 7.18 -10.63
C THR A 76 -2.85 6.42 -9.97
N GLU A 77 -1.61 6.89 -10.18
CA GLU A 77 -0.43 6.32 -9.54
C GLU A 77 -0.27 6.92 -8.14
N LEU A 78 -0.05 6.07 -7.14
CA LEU A 78 0.24 6.49 -5.76
C LEU A 78 1.75 6.65 -5.57
N ASP A 79 2.18 7.67 -4.82
CA ASP A 79 3.56 7.74 -4.30
C ASP A 79 3.66 6.86 -3.06
N VAL A 80 4.37 5.75 -3.18
CA VAL A 80 4.51 4.75 -2.11
C VAL A 80 5.96 4.69 -1.66
N VAL A 81 6.18 4.94 -0.37
CA VAL A 81 7.49 4.80 0.29
C VAL A 81 7.42 3.64 1.27
N ALA A 82 8.25 2.61 1.03
CA ALA A 82 8.45 1.55 2.00
C ALA A 82 9.50 1.98 3.03
N VAL A 83 9.17 1.82 4.31
CA VAL A 83 10.05 2.14 5.45
C VAL A 83 10.39 0.86 6.19
N TYR A 84 11.67 0.52 6.24
CA TYR A 84 12.20 -0.62 6.94
C TYR A 84 12.97 -0.13 8.17
N SER A 85 12.47 -0.42 9.36
CA SER A 85 13.15 -0.13 10.62
C SER A 85 13.66 -1.42 11.25
N ALA A 86 14.81 -1.33 11.93
CA ALA A 86 15.30 -2.41 12.78
C ALA A 86 15.69 -1.87 14.16
N ALA A 87 15.37 -2.66 15.17
CA ALA A 87 15.70 -2.41 16.56
C ALA A 87 16.29 -3.69 17.18
N GLY A 88 17.10 -3.54 18.23
CA GLY A 88 17.37 -4.65 19.13
C GLY A 88 16.07 -5.12 19.81
N ARG A 89 16.02 -6.36 20.31
CA ARG A 89 14.81 -7.01 20.85
C ARG A 89 13.94 -6.10 21.73
N ASP A 90 14.57 -5.28 22.57
CA ASP A 90 13.91 -4.36 23.51
C ASP A 90 14.49 -2.93 23.43
N GLY A 91 15.15 -2.59 22.33
CA GLY A 91 15.86 -1.32 22.16
C GLY A 91 15.12 -0.32 21.26
N PRO A 92 15.57 0.95 21.20
CA PRO A 92 15.07 1.89 20.21
C PRO A 92 15.43 1.42 18.78
N ILE A 93 14.74 1.98 17.78
CA ILE A 93 15.12 1.81 16.38
C ILE A 93 16.56 2.31 16.20
N THR A 94 17.45 1.44 15.71
CA THR A 94 18.87 1.74 15.53
C THR A 94 19.23 1.95 14.08
N THR A 95 18.47 1.38 13.15
CA THR A 95 18.67 1.56 11.71
C THR A 95 17.35 1.68 10.96
N MET A 96 17.41 2.41 9.85
CA MET A 96 16.29 2.68 8.96
C MET A 96 16.78 2.61 7.51
N HIS A 97 15.97 2.03 6.64
CA HIS A 97 16.12 2.12 5.20
C HIS A 97 14.78 2.48 4.56
N THR A 98 14.79 3.33 3.55
CA THR A 98 13.58 3.73 2.83
C THR A 98 13.77 3.54 1.34
N GLU A 99 12.75 3.07 0.66
CA GLU A 99 12.74 3.03 -0.80
C GLU A 99 11.39 3.50 -1.37
N ARG A 100 11.41 4.13 -2.53
CA ARG A 100 10.20 4.41 -3.30
C ARG A 100 9.81 3.17 -4.10
N VAL A 101 8.63 2.63 -3.82
CA VAL A 101 8.09 1.46 -4.53
C VAL A 101 7.47 1.94 -5.82
N ARG A 102 8.06 1.56 -6.95
CA ARG A 102 7.54 1.96 -8.27
C ARG A 102 6.22 1.24 -8.58
N PRO A 103 5.23 1.94 -9.17
CA PRO A 103 4.01 1.30 -9.61
C PRO A 103 4.32 0.25 -10.68
N ARG A 104 3.54 -0.83 -10.66
CA ARG A 104 3.53 -1.84 -11.72
C ARG A 104 2.15 -1.83 -12.35
N ARG A 105 2.07 -1.58 -13.66
CA ARG A 105 0.81 -1.72 -14.38
C ARG A 105 0.44 -3.20 -14.46
N ARG A 106 -0.79 -3.53 -14.06
CA ARG A 106 -1.35 -4.84 -14.30
C ARG A 106 -1.65 -4.94 -15.79
N GLU A 107 -0.91 -5.79 -16.49
CA GLU A 107 -1.25 -6.12 -17.87
C GLU A 107 -2.55 -6.94 -17.82
N GLU A 108 -3.58 -6.49 -18.53
CA GLU A 108 -4.82 -7.24 -18.64
C GLU A 108 -4.50 -8.60 -19.25
N ARG A 109 -4.73 -9.67 -18.49
CA ARG A 109 -4.73 -11.01 -19.07
C ARG A 109 -5.96 -11.07 -19.96
N VAL A 110 -5.78 -10.86 -21.27
CA VAL A 110 -6.75 -11.30 -22.26
C VAL A 110 -6.85 -12.82 -22.07
N GLY A 111 -7.97 -13.26 -21.50
CA GLY A 111 -8.22 -14.67 -21.23
C GLY A 111 -8.02 -15.47 -22.51
N LYS A 112 -7.22 -16.53 -22.44
CA LYS A 112 -7.21 -17.54 -23.50
C LYS A 112 -8.53 -18.31 -23.37
N ALA A 113 -9.41 -18.12 -24.35
CA ALA A 113 -10.62 -18.94 -24.55
C ALA A 113 -10.27 -20.42 -24.71
#